data_AF-A0A3D5A0E9-F1
#
_entry.id   AF-A0A3D5A0E9-F1
#
_cell.length_a   1.000
_cell.length_b   1.000
_cell.length_c   1.000
_cell.angle_alpha   90.00
_cell.angle_beta   90.00
_cell.angle_gamma   90.00
#
_symmetry.space_group_name_H-M   'P 1'
#
loop_
_entity.id
_entity.type
_entity.pdbx_description
1 polymer ?
#
loop_
_entity_poly.entity_id
_entity_poly.type
_entity_poly.pdbx_seq_one_letter_code
_entity_poly.pdbx_strand_id
1 'polypeptide(L)'
;MTLAALAKSGRLGADLLATLSRVALGLSIGVGLGLIYLCLGIVMRSAAARRVSELAGLGHRLPLAATGFFVGTFTITGMAPFPGFWGQTLISAHAMEVGPLGATVGVFVVLEGLAVFGYLLWLGQRVFFGSPRDRCILPSDVTGMRVAVVVLALLCLLVPFYSLALIQYVNVGM
;
A
#
# COMPACT_ATOMS: atom_id res chain seq x y z
N MET A 1 12.39 -26.15 3.04
CA MET A 1 11.89 -27.54 2.92
C MET A 1 10.41 -27.73 3.26
N THR A 2 9.65 -26.71 3.69
CA THR A 2 8.26 -26.88 4.15
C THR A 2 7.16 -26.53 3.13
N LEU A 3 7.43 -25.66 2.15
CA LEU A 3 6.41 -25.21 1.16
C LEU A 3 6.23 -26.17 -0.03
N ALA A 4 7.31 -26.80 -0.50
CA ALA A 4 7.26 -27.76 -1.60
C ALA A 4 6.59 -29.10 -1.23
N ALA A 5 6.56 -29.44 0.07
CA ALA A 5 5.92 -30.65 0.58
C ALA A 5 4.38 -30.52 0.64
N LEU A 6 3.87 -29.30 0.89
CA LEU A 6 2.43 -29.01 0.93
C LEU A 6 1.79 -28.95 -0.46
N ALA A 7 2.53 -28.49 -1.48
CA ALA A 7 2.06 -28.47 -2.87
C ALA A 7 1.80 -29.89 -3.44
N LYS A 8 2.44 -30.92 -2.88
CA LYS A 8 2.31 -32.32 -3.33
C LYS A 8 1.08 -33.06 -2.77
N SER A 9 0.29 -32.43 -1.89
CA SER A 9 -0.75 -33.11 -1.07
C SER A 9 -2.19 -33.05 -1.64
N GLY A 10 -2.39 -32.70 -2.91
CA GLY A 10 -3.73 -32.62 -3.52
C GLY A 10 -4.49 -31.32 -3.17
N ARG A 11 -5.78 -31.23 -3.59
CA ARG A 11 -6.65 -30.03 -3.53
C ARG A 11 -6.53 -29.17 -2.27
N LEU A 12 -6.34 -29.78 -1.09
CA LEU A 12 -6.17 -29.08 0.20
C LEU A 12 -4.92 -28.17 0.25
N GLY A 13 -3.83 -28.54 -0.42
CA GLY A 13 -2.60 -27.75 -0.47
C GLY A 13 -2.75 -26.49 -1.33
N ALA A 14 -3.50 -26.60 -2.43
CA ALA A 14 -3.80 -25.47 -3.31
C ALA A 14 -4.71 -24.44 -2.63
N ASP A 15 -5.76 -24.89 -1.95
CA ASP A 15 -6.66 -24.01 -1.19
C ASP A 15 -5.96 -23.29 -0.03
N LEU A 16 -5.03 -23.98 0.64
CA LEU A 16 -4.20 -23.39 1.70
C LEU A 16 -3.27 -22.32 1.13
N LEU A 17 -2.56 -22.59 0.03
CA LEU A 17 -1.67 -21.64 -0.61
C LEU A 17 -2.43 -20.41 -1.15
N ALA A 18 -3.64 -20.61 -1.69
CA ALA A 18 -4.50 -19.51 -2.13
C ALA A 18 -4.95 -18.64 -0.93
N THR A 19 -5.35 -19.26 0.18
CA THR A 19 -5.74 -18.54 1.40
C THR A 19 -4.57 -17.75 1.99
N LEU A 20 -3.38 -18.36 2.04
CA LEU A 20 -2.16 -17.70 2.52
C LEU A 20 -1.79 -16.48 1.65
N SER A 21 -1.92 -16.61 0.33
CA SER A 21 -1.65 -15.53 -0.62
C SER A 21 -2.63 -14.36 -0.42
N ARG A 22 -3.92 -14.65 -0.20
CA ARG A 22 -4.94 -13.62 0.09
C ARG A 22 -4.66 -12.88 1.39
N VAL A 23 -4.25 -13.60 2.44
CA VAL A 23 -3.90 -13.01 3.74
C VAL A 23 -2.64 -12.15 3.63
N ALA A 24 -1.60 -12.62 2.93
CA ALA A 24 -0.36 -11.86 2.72
C ALA A 24 -0.60 -10.56 1.94
N LEU A 25 -1.47 -10.60 0.93
CA LEU A 25 -1.88 -9.41 0.17
C LEU A 25 -2.63 -8.41 1.05
N GLY A 26 -3.61 -8.88 1.84
CA GLY A 26 -4.37 -8.02 2.76
C GLY A 26 -3.49 -7.38 3.84
N LEU A 27 -2.53 -8.14 4.38
CA LEU A 27 -1.54 -7.61 5.32
C LEU A 27 -0.70 -6.50 4.70
N SER A 28 -0.28 -6.66 3.45
CA SER A 28 0.52 -5.65 2.73
C SER A 28 -0.22 -4.31 2.60
N ILE A 29 -1.52 -4.37 2.28
CA ILE A 29 -2.38 -3.18 2.19
C ILE A 29 -2.49 -2.51 3.57
N GLY A 30 -2.67 -3.29 4.64
CA GLY A 30 -2.71 -2.77 6.01
C GLY A 30 -1.42 -2.07 6.44
N VAL A 31 -0.27 -2.65 6.09
CA VAL A 31 1.06 -2.05 6.33
C VAL A 31 1.20 -0.73 5.55
N GLY A 32 0.75 -0.70 4.29
CA GLY A 32 0.77 0.51 3.45
C GLY A 32 -0.11 1.64 4.00
N LEU A 33 -1.32 1.33 4.47
CA LEU A 33 -2.18 2.29 5.16
C LEU A 33 -1.52 2.80 6.45
N GLY A 34 -0.95 1.91 7.25
CA GLY A 34 -0.22 2.27 8.47
C GLY A 34 0.94 3.23 8.21
N LEU A 35 1.70 3.00 7.13
CA LEU A 35 2.79 3.87 6.70
C LEU A 35 2.29 5.28 6.37
N ILE A 36 1.17 5.40 5.65
CA ILE A 36 0.55 6.70 5.31
C ILE A 36 0.12 7.44 6.57
N TYR A 37 -0.59 6.77 7.49
CA TYR A 37 -1.04 7.37 8.74
C TYR A 37 0.12 7.81 9.63
N LEU A 38 1.20 7.02 9.67
CA LEU A 38 2.42 7.38 10.40
C LEU A 38 3.08 8.64 9.81
N CYS A 39 3.21 8.71 8.48
CA CYS A 39 3.75 9.89 7.79
C CYS A 39 2.89 11.14 8.06
N LEU A 40 1.56 11.00 8.00
CA LEU A 40 0.63 12.09 8.33
C LEU A 40 0.77 12.52 9.80
N GLY A 41 0.97 11.59 10.73
CA GLY A 41 1.24 11.88 12.13
C GLY A 41 2.52 12.71 12.34
N ILE A 42 3.60 12.38 11.64
CA ILE A 42 4.85 13.16 11.66
C ILE A 42 4.62 14.57 11.12
N VAL A 43 3.88 14.68 10.01
CA VAL A 43 3.53 15.97 9.38
C VAL A 43 2.71 16.85 10.32
N MET A 44 1.63 16.33 10.91
CA MET A 44 0.77 17.07 11.84
C MET A 44 1.54 17.53 13.08
N ARG A 45 2.42 16.68 13.62
CA ARG A 45 3.23 17.03 14.80
C ARG A 45 4.30 18.08 14.48
N SER A 46 4.92 18.02 13.30
CA SER A 46 6.00 18.94 12.92
C SER A 46 5.50 20.30 12.43
N ALA A 47 4.34 20.33 11.78
CA ALA A 47 3.73 21.57 11.29
C ALA A 47 2.81 22.25 12.34
N ALA A 48 2.51 21.57 13.45
CA ALA A 48 1.52 21.98 14.46
C ALA A 48 0.17 22.44 13.86
N ALA A 49 -0.15 21.93 12.67
CA ALA A 49 -1.31 22.33 11.89
C ALA A 49 -2.45 21.33 12.07
N ARG A 50 -3.68 21.84 12.20
CA ARG A 50 -4.89 21.01 12.36
C ARG A 50 -5.71 20.89 11.08
N ARG A 51 -5.35 21.63 10.04
CA ARG A 51 -6.07 21.65 8.76
C ARG A 51 -5.11 21.39 7.61
N VAL A 52 -5.57 20.62 6.62
CA VAL A 52 -4.80 20.37 5.39
C VAL A 52 -4.51 21.67 4.63
N SER A 53 -5.38 22.68 4.74
CA SER A 53 -5.18 24.01 4.15
C SER A 53 -4.02 24.81 4.73
N GLU A 54 -3.52 24.42 5.91
CA GLU A 54 -2.40 25.08 6.59
C GLU A 54 -1.05 24.39 6.28
N LEU A 55 -1.08 23.20 5.70
CA LEU A 55 0.08 22.41 5.32
C LEU A 55 0.48 22.78 3.88
N ALA A 56 1.72 23.21 3.68
CA ALA A 56 2.30 23.44 2.35
C ALA A 56 3.84 23.41 2.40
N GLY A 57 4.47 22.84 1.36
CA GLY A 57 5.93 22.89 1.18
C GLY A 57 6.75 22.11 2.21
N LEU A 58 6.16 21.11 2.86
CA LEU A 58 6.83 20.33 3.92
C LEU A 58 7.79 19.25 3.38
N GLY A 59 7.76 18.97 2.08
CA GLY A 59 8.58 17.92 1.46
C GLY A 59 10.09 18.12 1.65
N HIS A 60 10.55 19.38 1.64
CA HIS A 60 11.98 19.67 1.81
C HIS A 60 12.44 19.57 3.28
N ARG A 61 11.53 19.78 4.23
CA ARG A 61 11.81 19.70 5.67
C ARG A 61 11.65 18.26 6.20
N LEU A 62 10.77 17.46 5.59
CA LEU A 62 10.44 16.10 5.99
C LEU A 62 10.55 15.10 4.81
N PRO A 63 11.73 14.95 4.19
CA PRO A 63 11.90 14.10 3.01
C PRO A 63 11.54 12.63 3.29
N LEU A 64 11.86 12.11 4.48
CA LEU A 64 11.51 10.75 4.90
C LEU A 64 10.00 10.49 4.97
N ALA A 65 9.23 11.46 5.48
CA ALA A 65 7.78 11.32 5.54
C ALA A 65 7.13 11.49 4.16
N ALA A 66 7.71 12.33 3.30
CA ALA A 66 7.28 12.48 1.92
C ALA A 66 7.49 11.19 1.13
N THR A 67 8.70 10.62 1.17
CA THR A 67 9.00 9.36 0.47
C THR A 67 8.19 8.21 1.02
N GLY A 68 8.07 8.09 2.35
CA GLY A 68 7.21 7.08 2.99
C GLY A 68 5.75 7.19 2.58
N PHE A 69 5.19 8.40 2.49
CA PHE A 69 3.82 8.63 2.02
C PHE A 69 3.63 8.20 0.57
N PHE A 70 4.56 8.52 -0.32
CA PHE A 70 4.48 8.09 -1.73
C PHE A 70 4.63 6.57 -1.87
N VAL A 71 5.57 5.95 -1.16
CA VAL A 71 5.72 4.49 -1.14
C VAL A 71 4.46 3.81 -0.61
N GLY A 72 3.89 4.31 0.48
CA GLY A 72 2.63 3.82 1.03
C GLY A 72 1.49 3.97 0.02
N THR A 73 1.36 5.14 -0.61
CA THR A 73 0.36 5.43 -1.65
C THR A 73 0.46 4.42 -2.78
N PHE A 74 1.65 4.22 -3.36
CA PHE A 74 1.84 3.26 -4.45
C PHE A 74 1.57 1.81 -4.01
N THR A 75 1.84 1.48 -2.74
CA THR A 75 1.57 0.15 -2.16
C THR A 75 0.07 -0.16 -2.17
N ILE A 76 -0.77 0.80 -1.78
CA ILE A 76 -2.22 0.60 -1.69
C ILE A 76 -2.94 0.81 -3.03
N THR A 77 -2.49 1.76 -3.87
CA THR A 77 -3.16 2.07 -5.14
C THR A 77 -2.70 1.20 -6.29
N GLY A 78 -1.70 0.34 -6.09
CA GLY A 78 -1.39 -0.70 -7.05
C GLY A 78 -0.77 -0.19 -8.35
N MET A 79 0.38 0.46 -8.26
CA MET A 79 1.22 0.65 -9.44
C MET A 79 1.88 -0.70 -9.80
N ALA A 80 2.21 -0.95 -11.08
CA ALA A 80 2.62 -2.27 -11.59
C ALA A 80 3.74 -3.07 -10.83
N PRO A 81 4.58 -2.50 -9.94
CA PRO A 81 5.44 -3.27 -9.03
C PRO A 81 4.89 -3.51 -7.60
N PHE A 82 3.71 -3.00 -7.26
CA PHE A 82 3.14 -2.98 -5.91
C PHE A 82 1.91 -3.90 -5.74
N PRO A 83 1.63 -4.38 -4.51
CA PRO A 83 0.63 -5.41 -4.24
C PRO A 83 -0.78 -5.03 -4.69
N GLY A 84 -1.17 -3.76 -4.57
CA GLY A 84 -2.51 -3.29 -4.95
C GLY A 84 -2.89 -3.61 -6.40
N PHE A 85 -1.92 -3.66 -7.32
CA PHE A 85 -2.16 -3.91 -8.74
C PHE A 85 -2.65 -5.34 -8.95
N TRP A 86 -1.95 -6.28 -8.31
CA TRP A 86 -2.25 -7.70 -8.38
C TRP A 86 -3.55 -8.04 -7.67
N GLY A 87 -3.85 -7.33 -6.57
CA GLY A 87 -5.14 -7.44 -5.89
C GLY A 87 -6.32 -7.06 -6.79
N GLN A 88 -6.28 -5.88 -7.41
CA GLN A 88 -7.38 -5.44 -8.28
C GLN A 88 -7.51 -6.29 -9.54
N THR A 89 -6.40 -6.67 -10.18
CA THR A 89 -6.45 -7.53 -11.38
C THR A 89 -6.99 -8.92 -11.09
N LEU A 90 -6.63 -9.54 -9.97
CA LEU A 90 -7.20 -10.83 -9.54
C LEU A 90 -8.69 -10.71 -9.21
N ILE A 91 -9.09 -9.66 -8.50
CA ILE A 91 -10.51 -9.43 -8.15
C ILE A 91 -11.32 -9.19 -9.43
N SER A 92 -10.84 -8.37 -10.35
CA SER A 92 -11.51 -8.11 -11.63
C SER A 92 -11.59 -9.37 -12.49
N ALA A 93 -10.53 -10.19 -12.55
CA ALA A 93 -10.54 -11.45 -13.30
C ALA A 93 -11.58 -12.44 -12.76
N HIS A 94 -11.62 -12.66 -11.44
CA HIS A 94 -12.63 -13.53 -10.82
C HIS A 94 -14.04 -12.95 -10.96
N ALA A 95 -14.18 -11.62 -10.89
CA ALA A 95 -15.48 -10.99 -11.04
C ALA A 95 -16.05 -11.19 -12.45
N MET A 96 -15.22 -11.25 -13.50
CA MET A 96 -15.67 -11.54 -14.86
C MET A 96 -16.24 -12.96 -15.02
N GLU A 97 -15.82 -13.92 -14.20
CA GLU A 97 -16.27 -15.32 -14.24
C GLU A 97 -17.66 -15.53 -13.60
N VAL A 98 -18.09 -14.62 -12.71
CA VAL A 98 -19.36 -14.72 -11.95
C VAL A 98 -20.58 -14.24 -12.77
N GLY A 99 -20.36 -13.72 -13.99
CA GLY A 99 -21.41 -13.27 -14.91
C GLY A 99 -21.60 -11.74 -14.96
N PRO A 100 -22.71 -11.22 -15.52
CA PRO A 100 -22.89 -9.79 -15.82
C PRO A 100 -22.80 -8.86 -14.60
N LEU A 101 -23.25 -9.33 -13.43
CA LEU A 101 -23.14 -8.62 -12.16
C LEU A 101 -21.67 -8.51 -11.70
N GLY A 102 -20.88 -9.56 -11.93
CA GLY A 102 -19.47 -9.56 -11.58
C GLY A 102 -18.64 -8.64 -12.49
N ALA A 103 -18.95 -8.53 -13.78
CA ALA A 103 -18.32 -7.54 -14.66
C ALA A 103 -18.52 -6.09 -14.15
N THR A 104 -19.74 -5.78 -13.68
CA THR A 104 -20.04 -4.47 -13.07
C THR A 104 -19.20 -4.22 -11.82
N VAL A 105 -19.09 -5.21 -10.92
CA VAL A 105 -18.26 -5.12 -9.72
C VAL A 105 -16.78 -4.92 -10.08
N GLY A 106 -16.28 -5.63 -11.08
CA GLY A 106 -14.91 -5.48 -11.57
C GLY A 106 -14.59 -4.06 -12.03
N VAL A 107 -15.53 -3.40 -12.73
CA VAL A 107 -15.37 -1.99 -13.15
C VAL A 107 -15.35 -1.06 -11.94
N PHE A 108 -16.26 -1.24 -10.97
CA PHE A 108 -16.27 -0.41 -9.75
C PHE A 108 -14.98 -0.54 -8.95
N VAL A 109 -14.42 -1.74 -8.84
CA VAL A 109 -13.13 -1.98 -8.14
C VAL A 109 -11.99 -1.22 -8.82
N VAL A 110 -11.93 -1.21 -10.14
CA VAL A 110 -10.89 -0.46 -10.87
C VAL A 110 -11.08 1.05 -10.69
N LEU A 111 -12.32 1.55 -10.80
CA LEU A 111 -12.64 2.97 -10.61
C LEU A 111 -12.33 3.46 -9.19
N GLU A 112 -12.61 2.64 -8.18
CA GLU A 112 -12.31 2.94 -6.79
C GLU A 112 -10.81 3.12 -6.56
N GLY A 113 -9.97 2.18 -7.03
CA GLY A 113 -8.52 2.35 -6.91
C GLY A 113 -7.98 3.57 -7.65
N LEU A 114 -8.52 3.89 -8.84
CA LEU A 114 -8.12 5.10 -9.57
C LEU A 114 -8.53 6.38 -8.83
N ALA A 115 -9.72 6.40 -8.22
CA ALA A 115 -10.19 7.53 -7.42
C ALA A 115 -9.32 7.73 -6.17
N VAL A 116 -8.98 6.65 -5.45
CA VAL A 116 -8.09 6.68 -4.29
C VAL A 116 -6.69 7.16 -4.68
N PHE A 117 -6.17 6.70 -5.82
CA PHE A 117 -4.88 7.15 -6.35
C PHE A 117 -4.85 8.65 -6.64
N GLY A 118 -5.86 9.14 -7.37
CA GLY A 118 -5.98 10.57 -7.67
C GLY A 118 -6.07 11.42 -6.41
N TYR A 119 -6.86 10.97 -5.42
CA TYR A 119 -7.01 11.66 -4.14
C TYR A 119 -5.69 11.74 -3.35
N LEU A 120 -4.96 10.62 -3.23
CA LEU A 120 -3.72 10.58 -2.47
C LEU A 120 -2.57 11.35 -3.15
N LEU A 121 -2.50 11.32 -4.47
CA LEU A 121 -1.56 12.17 -5.21
C LEU A 121 -1.87 13.65 -5.01
N TRP A 122 -3.14 14.04 -5.13
CA TRP A 122 -3.57 15.41 -4.88
C TRP A 122 -3.26 15.86 -3.44
N LEU A 123 -3.49 14.98 -2.46
CA LEU A 123 -3.18 15.23 -1.05
C LEU A 123 -1.67 15.38 -0.84
N GLY A 124 -0.87 14.45 -1.39
CA GLY A 124 0.59 14.49 -1.31
C GLY A 124 1.17 15.75 -1.94
N GLN A 125 0.63 16.18 -3.09
CA GLN A 125 1.02 17.43 -3.74
C GLN A 125 0.71 18.65 -2.86
N ARG A 126 -0.47 18.74 -2.24
CA ARG A 126 -0.80 19.87 -1.35
C ARG A 126 0.05 19.90 -0.08
N VAL A 127 0.33 18.74 0.51
CA VAL A 127 1.03 18.66 1.80
C VAL A 127 2.54 18.83 1.62
N PHE A 128 3.15 18.15 0.65
CA PHE A 128 4.60 18.12 0.49
C PHE A 128 5.13 19.14 -0.50
N PHE A 129 4.38 19.47 -1.55
CA PHE A 129 4.76 20.45 -2.56
C PHE A 129 4.08 21.80 -2.29
N GLY A 130 4.68 22.88 -2.79
CA GLY A 130 4.21 24.26 -2.58
C GLY A 130 5.19 25.13 -1.78
N SER A 131 4.84 26.40 -1.59
CA SER A 131 5.71 27.35 -0.90
C SER A 131 5.84 26.99 0.59
N PRO A 132 7.07 26.85 1.11
CA PRO A 132 7.30 26.53 2.51
C PRO A 132 6.65 27.59 3.41
N ARG A 133 5.83 27.15 4.37
CA ARG A 133 5.38 28.03 5.46
C ARG A 133 6.36 27.88 6.62
N ASP A 134 6.76 28.99 7.24
CA ASP A 134 7.79 29.03 8.30
C ASP A 134 7.47 28.28 9.61
N ARG A 135 6.32 27.60 9.70
CA ARG A 135 5.85 26.93 10.93
C ARG A 135 6.32 25.48 11.11
N CYS A 136 7.34 25.02 10.37
CA CYS A 136 7.84 23.65 10.51
C CYS A 136 8.97 23.56 11.54
N ILE A 137 8.66 23.04 12.73
CA ILE A 137 9.63 22.71 13.78
C ILE A 137 9.66 21.18 13.87
N LEU A 138 10.80 20.56 13.57
CA LEU A 138 11.01 19.12 13.80
C LEU A 138 11.17 18.90 15.31
N PRO A 139 10.23 18.23 15.99
CA PRO A 139 10.42 17.86 17.39
C PRO A 139 11.49 16.77 17.49
N SER A 140 12.35 16.79 18.51
CA SER A 140 13.36 15.73 18.74
C SER A 140 12.76 14.33 18.91
N ASP A 141 11.49 14.26 19.35
CA ASP A 141 10.71 13.05 19.63
C ASP A 141 10.27 12.26 18.37
N VAL A 142 10.35 12.83 17.15
CA VAL A 142 9.92 12.11 15.93
C VAL A 142 10.93 11.06 15.44
N THR A 143 12.06 10.87 16.13
CA THR A 143 13.12 9.95 15.72
C THR A 143 12.64 8.50 15.68
N GLY A 144 11.85 8.06 16.68
CA GLY A 144 11.27 6.71 16.68
C GLY A 144 10.26 6.50 15.55
N MET A 145 9.47 7.53 15.22
CA MET A 145 8.51 7.48 14.10
C MET A 145 9.24 7.36 12.75
N ARG A 146 10.41 7.99 12.58
CA ARG A 146 11.21 7.87 11.35
C ARG A 146 11.74 6.46 11.15
N VAL A 147 12.21 5.81 12.21
CA VAL A 147 12.65 4.41 12.15
C VAL A 147 11.47 3.52 11.75
N ALA A 148 10.30 3.73 12.37
CA ALA A 148 9.10 3.01 12.00
C ALA A 148 8.72 3.22 10.52
N VAL A 149 8.79 4.45 9.98
CA VAL A 149 8.56 4.73 8.54
C VAL A 149 9.49 3.90 7.66
N VAL A 150 10.78 3.84 7.97
CA VAL A 150 11.75 3.05 7.18
C VAL A 150 11.43 1.55 7.25
N VAL A 151 11.16 1.03 8.44
CA VAL A 151 10.82 -0.39 8.63
C VAL A 151 9.52 -0.76 7.90
N LEU A 152 8.48 0.06 8.03
CA LEU A 152 7.20 -0.12 7.35
C LEU A 152 7.35 -0.02 5.83
N ALA A 153 8.17 0.92 5.32
CA ALA A 153 8.45 1.05 3.89
C ALA A 153 9.19 -0.17 3.33
N LEU A 154 10.16 -0.72 4.08
CA LEU A 154 10.83 -1.97 3.72
C LEU A 154 9.86 -3.16 3.73
N LEU A 155 8.99 -3.25 4.73
CA LEU A 155 7.94 -4.28 4.78
C LEU A 155 6.97 -4.16 3.59
N CYS A 156 6.59 -2.95 3.21
CA CYS A 156 5.74 -2.71 2.03
C CYS A 156 6.38 -3.20 0.72
N LEU A 157 7.71 -3.23 0.63
CA LEU A 157 8.44 -3.73 -0.54
C LEU A 157 8.66 -5.25 -0.51
N LEU A 158 8.92 -5.83 0.67
CA LEU A 158 9.30 -7.24 0.81
C LEU A 158 8.11 -8.21 0.78
N VAL A 159 7.01 -7.87 1.45
CA VAL A 159 5.82 -8.73 1.57
C VAL A 159 5.15 -9.02 0.20
N PRO A 160 4.95 -8.04 -0.71
CA PRO A 160 4.40 -8.33 -2.03
C PRO A 160 5.28 -9.21 -2.89
N PHE A 161 6.60 -9.08 -2.81
CA PHE A 161 7.51 -9.93 -3.56
C PHE A 161 7.38 -11.40 -3.16
N TYR A 162 7.20 -11.65 -1.86
CA TYR A 162 6.90 -12.98 -1.33
C TYR A 162 5.52 -13.49 -1.75
N SER A 163 4.49 -12.63 -1.71
CA SER A 163 3.12 -13.00 -2.08
C SER A 163 2.98 -13.32 -3.57
N LEU A 164 3.68 -12.58 -4.45
CA LEU A 164 3.68 -12.81 -5.90
C LEU A 164 4.41 -14.09 -6.27
N ALA A 165 5.56 -14.35 -5.64
CA ALA A 165 6.25 -15.61 -5.79
C ALA A 165 5.30 -16.78 -5.44
N LEU A 166 4.57 -16.68 -4.33
CA LEU A 166 3.60 -17.70 -3.91
C LEU A 166 2.48 -17.93 -4.94
N ILE A 167 1.88 -16.85 -5.47
CA ILE A 167 0.79 -16.93 -6.46
C ILE A 167 1.29 -17.60 -7.75
N GLN A 168 2.50 -17.28 -8.21
CA GLN A 168 3.11 -17.93 -9.37
C GLN A 168 3.38 -19.42 -9.13
N TYR A 169 3.84 -19.81 -7.94
CA TYR A 169 4.02 -21.22 -7.59
C TYR A 169 2.71 -22.02 -7.59
N VAL A 170 1.57 -21.40 -7.21
CA VAL A 170 0.25 -22.04 -7.29
C VAL A 170 -0.20 -22.19 -8.74
N ASN A 171 -0.01 -21.16 -9.57
CA ASN A 171 -0.49 -21.15 -10.95
C ASN A 171 0.33 -22.06 -11.89
N VAL A 172 1.58 -22.36 -11.55
CA VAL A 172 2.45 -23.30 -12.31
C VAL A 172 2.31 -24.75 -11.81
N GLY A 173 1.68 -24.97 -10.65
CA GLY A 173 1.43 -26.28 -10.07
C GLY A 173 0.10 -26.94 -10.46
N MET A 174 -0.73 -26.25 -11.25
CA MET A 174 -1.89 -26.82 -11.95
C MET A 174 -1.55 -27.09 -13.41
#